data_AF-A0A4R5EDC0-F1
#
_entry.id   AF-A0A4R5EDC0-F1
#
_cell.length_a   1.000
_cell.length_b   1.000
_cell.length_c   1.000
_cell.angle_alpha   90.00
_cell.angle_beta   90.00
_cell.angle_gamma   90.00
#
_symmetry.space_group_name_H-M   'P 1'
#
loop_
_entity.id
_entity.type
_entity.pdbx_description
1 polymer ?
#
loop_
_entity_poly.entity_id
_entity_poly.type
_entity_poly.pdbx_seq_one_letter_code
_entity_poly.pdbx_strand_id
1 'polypeptide(L)'
;MYLPDDDRRWDEHSGGSGHDDPEWSHSDEDKALSYWRTLDDNGRAVLRHLFGRRGQQIHCTELVTELGLAPEGKKNPPNVVAGALNQAGQANRATGRRYPFRWWSGEGGAYYGVKPSTAAIFERALSADHVKQNPGQVIAFATPGNDVQKFIEHLGDTLADTDVRMALGSACTTAVKAVQHLVAALQLPYDAAEGWREFFDHLDEGTSLRRCVIITDACQMLEHEDPETWREFVTSLHGGPHCLGGGWSTLVLLDDSFAWEDWTFKTTTDLHPSG
;
A
#
# COMPACT_ATOMS: atom_id res chain seq x y z
N MET A 1 -5.40 -10.61 -19.72
CA MET A 1 -6.44 -11.54 -19.21
C MET A 1 -6.27 -11.64 -17.70
N TYR A 2 -7.36 -11.58 -16.95
CA TYR A 2 -7.34 -11.67 -15.49
C TYR A 2 -7.58 -13.11 -15.01
N LEU A 3 -6.84 -13.54 -14.00
CA LEU A 3 -6.86 -14.84 -13.35
C LEU A 3 -7.27 -14.66 -11.88
N PRO A 4 -8.49 -15.09 -11.48
CA PRO A 4 -8.85 -15.15 -10.06
C PRO A 4 -8.01 -16.21 -9.32
N ASP A 5 -7.99 -16.17 -7.98
CA ASP A 5 -7.13 -17.05 -7.15
C ASP A 5 -7.37 -18.56 -7.37
N ASP A 6 -8.60 -18.94 -7.70
CA ASP A 6 -9.07 -20.32 -7.91
C ASP A 6 -8.94 -20.79 -9.38
N ASP A 7 -8.36 -19.96 -10.25
CA ASP A 7 -8.13 -20.33 -11.65
C ASP A 7 -7.10 -21.47 -11.76
N ARG A 8 -7.49 -22.57 -12.41
CA ARG A 8 -6.66 -23.77 -12.57
C ARG A 8 -5.33 -23.51 -13.27
N ARG A 9 -5.23 -22.44 -14.06
CA ARG A 9 -3.98 -22.07 -14.75
C ARG A 9 -2.86 -21.72 -13.78
N TRP A 10 -3.18 -21.36 -12.53
CA TRP A 10 -2.15 -21.19 -11.49
C TRP A 10 -1.40 -22.49 -11.20
N ASP A 11 -2.02 -23.65 -11.39
CA ASP A 11 -1.41 -24.98 -11.17
C ASP A 11 -0.67 -25.50 -12.41
N GLU A 12 -0.94 -24.92 -13.59
CA GLU A 12 -0.30 -25.28 -14.87
C GLU A 12 1.06 -24.57 -15.08
N HIS A 13 1.66 -24.06 -14.00
CA HIS A 13 2.89 -23.29 -14.05
C HIS A 13 4.12 -24.14 -14.43
N SER A 14 5.15 -23.51 -14.98
CA SER A 14 6.41 -24.14 -15.36
C SER A 14 7.49 -24.07 -14.27
N GLY A 15 7.19 -23.52 -13.09
CA GLY A 15 8.21 -23.14 -12.09
C GLY A 15 8.87 -24.22 -11.25
N GLY A 16 8.54 -25.50 -11.46
CA GLY A 16 9.21 -26.63 -10.83
C GLY A 16 9.32 -26.53 -9.30
N SER A 17 10.47 -26.93 -8.76
CA SER A 17 10.68 -27.08 -7.31
C SER A 17 10.56 -25.80 -6.48
N GLY A 18 10.53 -24.63 -7.12
CA GLY A 18 10.20 -23.37 -6.46
C GLY A 18 8.76 -23.29 -5.92
N HIS A 19 7.93 -24.29 -6.24
CA HIS A 19 6.52 -24.38 -5.86
C HIS A 19 6.15 -25.60 -5.02
N ASP A 20 7.14 -26.41 -4.60
CA ASP A 20 6.91 -27.60 -3.78
C ASP A 20 6.48 -27.25 -2.35
N ASP A 21 6.99 -26.13 -1.82
CA ASP A 21 6.65 -25.64 -0.49
C ASP A 21 5.20 -25.13 -0.36
N PRO A 22 4.66 -25.00 0.86
CA PRO A 22 3.30 -24.49 1.08
C PRO A 22 3.04 -23.13 0.44
N GLU A 23 1.79 -22.90 0.05
CA GLU A 23 1.33 -21.60 -0.46
C GLU A 23 1.34 -20.53 0.64
N TRP A 24 1.35 -19.27 0.21
CA TRP A 24 1.24 -18.11 1.09
C TRP A 24 -0.14 -18.06 1.74
N SER A 25 -0.17 -17.78 3.03
CA SER A 25 -1.39 -17.64 3.83
C SER A 25 -1.46 -16.26 4.48
N HIS A 26 -2.65 -15.88 4.93
CA HIS A 26 -2.91 -14.58 5.58
C HIS A 26 -2.23 -14.38 6.95
N SER A 27 -1.37 -15.29 7.39
CA SER A 27 -0.54 -15.14 8.59
C SER A 27 0.96 -15.12 8.25
N ASP A 28 1.31 -14.95 6.98
CA ASP A 28 2.69 -14.98 6.48
C ASP A 28 3.24 -13.57 6.20
N GLU A 29 2.63 -12.50 6.70
CA GLU A 29 3.07 -11.13 6.49
C GLU A 29 4.53 -10.91 6.91
N ASP A 30 4.95 -11.40 8.08
CA ASP A 30 6.36 -11.33 8.53
C ASP A 30 7.31 -12.07 7.59
N LYS A 31 6.87 -13.22 7.06
CA LYS A 31 7.65 -13.98 6.07
C LYS A 31 7.67 -13.26 4.73
N ALA A 32 6.60 -12.60 4.33
CA ALA A 32 6.54 -11.83 3.09
C ALA A 32 7.52 -10.66 3.16
N LEU A 33 7.60 -9.99 4.30
CA LEU A 33 8.58 -8.94 4.54
C LEU A 33 10.02 -9.49 4.52
N SER A 34 10.27 -10.64 5.15
CA SER A 34 11.57 -11.32 5.11
C SER A 34 11.98 -11.74 3.69
N TYR A 35 11.03 -12.29 2.92
CA TYR A 35 11.21 -12.63 1.51
C TYR A 35 11.62 -11.39 0.72
N TRP A 36 10.86 -10.31 0.87
CA TRP A 36 11.09 -9.04 0.18
C TRP A 36 12.48 -8.46 0.46
N ARG A 37 12.91 -8.46 1.72
CA ARG A 37 14.22 -7.95 2.15
C ARG A 37 15.40 -8.79 1.64
N THR A 38 15.15 -10.03 1.24
CA THR A 38 16.18 -10.91 0.67
C THR A 38 16.50 -10.55 -0.79
N LEU A 39 15.58 -9.86 -1.48
CA LEU A 39 15.72 -9.52 -2.89
C LEU A 39 16.53 -8.23 -3.11
N ASP A 40 17.29 -8.20 -4.19
CA ASP A 40 17.92 -6.99 -4.71
C ASP A 40 16.88 -6.02 -5.30
N ASP A 41 17.35 -4.85 -5.75
CA ASP A 41 16.46 -3.81 -6.28
C ASP A 41 15.70 -4.27 -7.54
N ASN A 42 16.32 -5.10 -8.39
CA ASN A 42 15.70 -5.61 -9.61
C ASN A 42 14.62 -6.65 -9.29
N GLY A 43 14.88 -7.58 -8.36
CA GLY A 43 13.90 -8.54 -7.89
C GLY A 43 12.70 -7.87 -7.22
N ARG A 44 12.96 -6.84 -6.40
CA ARG A 44 11.90 -6.01 -5.80
C ARG A 44 11.11 -5.24 -6.86
N ALA A 45 11.77 -4.69 -7.88
CA ALA A 45 11.09 -3.99 -8.98
C ALA A 45 10.16 -4.93 -9.76
N VAL A 46 10.63 -6.14 -10.11
CA VAL A 46 9.81 -7.15 -10.78
C VAL A 46 8.61 -7.53 -9.93
N LEU A 47 8.79 -7.88 -8.65
CA LEU A 47 7.65 -8.25 -7.80
C LEU A 47 6.67 -7.11 -7.58
N ARG A 48 7.15 -5.88 -7.36
CA ARG A 48 6.27 -4.71 -7.25
C ARG A 48 5.39 -4.55 -8.48
N HIS A 49 5.99 -4.72 -9.66
CA HIS A 49 5.26 -4.66 -10.92
C HIS A 49 4.19 -5.75 -11.02
N LEU A 50 4.52 -6.98 -10.63
CA LEU A 50 3.56 -8.08 -10.62
C LEU A 50 2.43 -7.88 -9.58
N PHE A 51 2.70 -7.27 -8.42
CA PHE A 51 1.66 -6.98 -7.41
C PHE A 51 0.67 -5.92 -7.90
N GLY A 52 1.16 -4.83 -8.49
CA GLY A 52 0.31 -3.79 -9.10
C GLY A 52 -0.58 -4.30 -10.24
N ARG A 53 -0.24 -5.46 -10.81
CA ARG A 53 -0.99 -6.14 -11.88
C ARG A 53 -1.36 -7.57 -11.49
N ARG A 54 -1.62 -7.79 -10.20
CA ARG A 54 -2.05 -9.08 -9.64
C ARG A 54 -3.20 -9.68 -10.44
N GLY A 55 -3.18 -11.01 -10.60
CA GLY A 55 -4.11 -11.73 -11.46
C GLY A 55 -3.81 -11.63 -12.95
N GLN A 56 -2.86 -10.81 -13.41
CA GLN A 56 -2.47 -10.76 -14.82
C GLN A 56 -1.26 -11.65 -15.11
N GLN A 57 -1.18 -12.15 -16.35
CA GLN A 57 0.01 -12.77 -16.91
C GLN A 57 0.77 -11.73 -17.74
N ILE A 58 2.02 -11.46 -17.38
CA ILE A 58 2.87 -10.41 -17.96
C ILE A 58 4.05 -11.08 -18.65
N HIS A 59 4.27 -10.72 -19.92
CA HIS A 59 5.34 -11.34 -20.69
C HIS A 59 6.72 -10.82 -20.25
N CYS A 60 7.77 -11.66 -20.31
CA CYS A 60 9.11 -11.26 -19.89
C CYS A 60 9.67 -10.05 -20.65
N THR A 61 9.30 -9.88 -21.93
CA THR A 61 9.70 -8.71 -22.72
C THR A 61 9.09 -7.43 -22.16
N GLU A 62 7.82 -7.47 -21.75
CA GLU A 62 7.11 -6.35 -21.15
C GLU A 62 7.78 -5.94 -19.84
N LEU A 63 8.11 -6.91 -18.97
CA LEU A 63 8.85 -6.64 -17.73
C LEU A 63 10.21 -5.98 -17.99
N VAL A 64 10.98 -6.47 -18.97
CA VAL A 64 12.30 -5.90 -19.28
C VAL A 64 12.19 -4.48 -19.83
N THR A 65 11.20 -4.24 -20.69
CA THR A 65 10.97 -2.92 -21.29
C THR A 65 10.48 -1.90 -20.26
N GLU A 66 9.44 -2.24 -19.51
CA GLU A 66 8.82 -1.29 -18.56
C GLU A 66 9.69 -1.00 -17.35
N LEU A 67 10.49 -1.97 -16.90
CA LEU A 67 11.38 -1.81 -15.75
C LEU A 67 12.82 -1.42 -16.14
N GLY A 68 13.12 -1.31 -17.44
CA GLY A 68 14.45 -0.93 -17.92
C GLY A 68 15.58 -1.88 -17.49
N LEU A 69 15.29 -3.17 -17.27
CA LEU A 69 16.22 -4.14 -16.66
C LEU A 69 17.45 -4.47 -17.53
N ALA A 70 17.41 -4.14 -18.82
CA ALA A 70 18.50 -4.41 -19.77
C ALA A 70 18.77 -3.20 -20.67
N PRO A 71 19.36 -2.12 -20.13
CA PRO A 71 19.56 -0.87 -20.87
C PRO A 71 20.49 -1.02 -22.09
N GLU A 72 21.37 -2.03 -22.07
CA GLU A 72 22.29 -2.31 -23.19
C GLU A 72 21.67 -3.15 -24.31
N GLY A 73 20.43 -3.66 -24.16
CA GLY A 73 19.64 -4.33 -25.22
C GLY A 73 20.17 -5.68 -25.73
N LYS A 74 21.27 -6.20 -25.19
CA LYS A 74 21.96 -7.40 -25.71
C LYS A 74 21.53 -8.73 -25.08
N LYS A 75 20.78 -8.71 -23.98
CA LYS A 75 20.39 -9.92 -23.24
C LYS A 75 18.98 -10.35 -23.61
N ASN A 76 18.80 -11.66 -23.84
CA ASN A 76 17.49 -12.26 -24.10
C ASN A 76 16.55 -12.03 -22.90
N PRO A 77 15.33 -11.47 -23.07
CA PRO A 77 14.46 -11.09 -21.95
C PRO A 77 14.19 -12.17 -20.89
N PRO A 78 13.98 -13.46 -21.21
CA PRO A 78 13.83 -14.51 -20.20
C PRO A 78 15.04 -14.61 -19.26
N ASN A 79 16.26 -14.49 -19.78
CA ASN A 79 17.48 -14.57 -18.98
C ASN A 79 17.66 -13.32 -18.11
N VAL A 80 17.16 -12.17 -18.55
CA VAL A 80 17.18 -10.93 -17.76
C VAL A 80 16.25 -11.05 -16.56
N VAL A 81 15.00 -11.48 -16.78
CA VAL A 81 14.03 -11.64 -15.69
C VAL A 81 14.45 -12.75 -14.73
N ALA A 82 14.95 -13.89 -15.24
CA ALA A 82 15.50 -14.95 -14.38
C ALA A 82 16.70 -14.46 -13.55
N GLY A 83 17.55 -13.62 -14.14
CA GLY A 83 18.66 -12.98 -13.44
C GLY A 83 18.21 -12.03 -12.33
N ALA A 84 17.18 -11.21 -12.58
CA ALA A 84 16.58 -10.32 -11.59
C ALA A 84 15.92 -11.08 -10.42
N LEU A 85 15.48 -12.32 -10.66
CA LEU A 85 14.85 -13.18 -9.64
C LEU A 85 15.81 -14.22 -9.07
N ASN A 86 17.13 -14.06 -9.23
CA ASN A 86 18.13 -15.04 -8.79
C ASN A 86 18.08 -15.33 -7.27
N GLN A 87 17.69 -14.35 -6.46
CA GLN A 87 17.58 -14.45 -5.00
C GLN A 87 16.24 -15.04 -4.53
N ALA A 88 15.27 -15.23 -5.43
CA ALA A 88 13.98 -15.83 -5.09
C ALA A 88 14.15 -17.22 -4.45
N GLY A 89 15.08 -18.04 -4.96
CA GLY A 89 15.39 -19.35 -4.41
C GLY A 89 15.92 -19.31 -2.96
N GLN A 90 16.71 -18.30 -2.62
CA GLN A 90 17.18 -18.08 -1.25
C GLN A 90 16.04 -17.59 -0.36
N ALA A 91 15.24 -16.65 -0.85
CA ALA A 91 14.10 -16.08 -0.13
C ALA A 91 13.03 -17.14 0.19
N ASN A 92 12.74 -18.03 -0.76
CA ASN A 92 11.87 -19.19 -0.57
C ASN A 92 12.38 -20.08 0.59
N ARG A 93 13.65 -20.52 0.53
CA ARG A 93 14.23 -21.37 1.58
C ARG A 93 14.21 -20.72 2.96
N ALA A 94 14.42 -19.40 3.03
CA ALA A 94 14.39 -18.66 4.29
C ALA A 94 12.98 -18.58 4.90
N THR A 95 11.94 -18.61 4.07
CA THR A 95 10.55 -18.46 4.49
C THR A 95 9.79 -19.78 4.61
N GLY A 96 10.28 -20.86 3.98
CA GLY A 96 9.55 -22.14 3.89
C GLY A 96 8.24 -21.98 3.12
N ARG A 97 8.24 -21.12 2.09
CA ARG A 97 7.09 -20.80 1.25
C ARG A 97 7.50 -20.80 -0.20
N ARG A 98 6.61 -21.31 -1.07
CA ARG A 98 6.80 -21.26 -2.52
C ARG A 98 7.04 -19.83 -3.03
N TYR A 99 7.56 -19.69 -4.25
CA TYR A 99 7.64 -18.36 -4.85
C TYR A 99 6.27 -17.66 -4.88
N PRO A 100 6.22 -16.35 -4.58
CA PRO A 100 4.97 -15.59 -4.57
C PRO A 100 4.39 -15.36 -5.97
N PHE A 101 5.20 -15.55 -7.01
CA PHE A 101 4.80 -15.48 -8.41
C PHE A 101 4.70 -16.90 -9.02
N ARG A 102 4.06 -17.02 -10.18
CA ARG A 102 4.14 -18.17 -11.08
C ARG A 102 4.74 -17.72 -12.40
N TRP A 103 5.29 -18.67 -13.14
CA TRP A 103 5.66 -18.42 -14.52
C TRP A 103 5.27 -19.60 -15.42
N TRP A 104 5.01 -19.30 -16.69
CA TRP A 104 4.63 -20.26 -17.73
C TRP A 104 5.54 -20.06 -18.93
N SER A 105 6.13 -21.14 -19.42
CA SER A 105 6.83 -21.12 -20.71
C SER A 105 5.84 -20.87 -21.84
N GLY A 106 6.13 -19.92 -22.72
CA GLY A 106 5.35 -19.63 -23.91
C GLY A 106 6.25 -19.47 -25.14
N GLU A 107 5.61 -19.31 -26.30
CA GLU A 107 6.32 -18.98 -27.54
C GLU A 107 6.93 -17.58 -27.42
N GLY A 108 8.25 -17.47 -27.62
CA GLY A 108 8.97 -16.18 -27.56
C GLY A 108 9.36 -15.71 -26.15
N GLY A 109 9.01 -16.43 -25.08
CA GLY A 109 9.41 -16.07 -23.72
C GLY A 109 8.54 -16.68 -22.63
N ALA A 110 8.81 -16.29 -21.38
CA ALA A 110 8.04 -16.71 -20.22
C ALA A 110 7.03 -15.62 -19.83
N TYR A 111 5.84 -16.04 -19.40
CA TYR A 111 4.87 -15.18 -18.74
C TYR A 111 5.01 -15.32 -17.24
N TYR A 112 4.81 -14.23 -16.50
CA TYR A 112 4.88 -14.17 -15.04
C TYR A 112 3.58 -13.61 -14.48
N GLY A 113 3.16 -14.07 -13.31
CA GLY A 113 1.97 -13.54 -12.66
C GLY A 113 1.97 -13.84 -11.16
N VAL A 114 1.19 -13.08 -10.41
CA VAL A 114 0.99 -13.28 -8.96
C VAL A 114 -0.49 -13.43 -8.67
N LYS A 115 -0.85 -14.42 -7.86
CA LYS A 115 -2.20 -14.63 -7.34
C LYS A 115 -2.67 -13.38 -6.57
N PRO A 116 -3.90 -12.87 -6.78
CA PRO A 116 -4.43 -11.73 -6.04
C PRO A 116 -4.25 -11.82 -4.52
N SER A 117 -4.60 -12.95 -3.92
CA SER A 117 -4.44 -13.19 -2.48
C SER A 117 -2.99 -13.13 -1.99
N THR A 118 -2.04 -13.64 -2.79
CA THR A 118 -0.61 -13.58 -2.48
C THR A 118 -0.08 -12.15 -2.56
N ALA A 119 -0.46 -11.39 -3.58
CA ALA A 119 -0.09 -9.97 -3.70
C ALA A 119 -0.58 -9.19 -2.47
N ALA A 120 -1.83 -9.40 -2.04
CA ALA A 120 -2.40 -8.71 -0.89
C ALA A 120 -1.61 -8.94 0.42
N ILE A 121 -1.05 -10.13 0.63
CA ILE A 121 -0.19 -10.42 1.81
C ILE A 121 1.08 -9.58 1.77
N PHE A 122 1.76 -9.53 0.63
CA PHE A 122 2.97 -8.73 0.46
C PHE A 122 2.68 -7.24 0.56
N GLU A 123 1.63 -6.75 -0.11
CA GLU A 123 1.21 -5.35 -0.07
C GLU A 123 0.92 -4.91 1.37
N ARG A 124 0.17 -5.70 2.16
CA ARG A 124 -0.06 -5.40 3.59
C ARG A 124 1.24 -5.33 4.39
N ALA A 125 2.11 -6.33 4.25
CA ALA A 125 3.38 -6.39 4.99
C ALA A 125 4.30 -5.21 4.65
N LEU A 126 4.36 -4.82 3.38
CA LEU A 126 5.18 -3.71 2.91
C LEU A 126 4.61 -2.36 3.34
N SER A 127 3.29 -2.18 3.27
CA SER A 127 2.62 -0.98 3.76
C SER A 127 2.81 -0.81 5.27
N ALA A 128 2.67 -1.89 6.05
CA ALA A 128 2.87 -1.83 7.50
C ALA A 128 4.33 -1.53 7.87
N ASP A 129 5.31 -2.12 7.17
CA ASP A 129 6.73 -1.78 7.34
C ASP A 129 7.02 -0.33 6.92
N HIS A 130 6.35 0.18 5.88
CA HIS A 130 6.50 1.57 5.45
C HIS A 130 5.99 2.55 6.52
N VAL A 131 4.83 2.28 7.13
CA VAL A 131 4.31 3.06 8.28
C VAL A 131 5.29 3.02 9.44
N LYS A 132 5.81 1.84 9.78
CA LYS A 132 6.77 1.65 10.87
C LYS A 132 8.08 2.41 10.66
N GLN A 133 8.56 2.49 9.43
CA GLN A 133 9.81 3.19 9.09
C GLN A 133 9.66 4.71 8.96
N ASN A 134 8.43 5.20 8.82
CA ASN A 134 8.13 6.61 8.59
C ASN A 134 7.14 7.11 9.65
N PRO A 135 7.49 7.02 10.95
CA PRO A 135 6.63 7.57 11.97
C PRO A 135 6.40 9.07 11.68
N GLY A 136 5.24 9.59 12.07
CA GLY A 136 4.84 11.01 11.95
C GLY A 136 4.63 11.55 10.57
N GLN A 137 4.68 10.69 9.55
CA GLN A 137 4.31 11.08 8.21
C GLN A 137 2.82 10.86 7.98
N VAL A 138 2.29 11.59 7.00
CA VAL A 138 1.02 11.24 6.37
C VAL A 138 1.33 10.26 5.25
N ILE A 139 0.75 9.07 5.32
CA ILE A 139 1.02 7.98 4.39
C ILE A 139 -0.30 7.53 3.79
N ALA A 140 -0.38 7.52 2.45
CA ALA A 140 -1.57 7.09 1.74
C ALA A 140 -1.33 5.73 1.05
N PHE A 141 -2.29 4.82 1.19
CA PHE A 141 -2.28 3.54 0.49
C PHE A 141 -3.60 3.30 -0.24
N ALA A 142 -3.50 2.68 -1.41
CA ALA A 142 -4.62 1.99 -2.01
C ALA A 142 -4.76 0.61 -1.33
N THR A 143 -5.89 0.34 -0.68
CA THR A 143 -6.20 -0.96 -0.06
C THR A 143 -7.63 -1.33 -0.42
N PRO A 144 -7.87 -2.46 -1.12
CA PRO A 144 -9.22 -2.92 -1.43
C PRO A 144 -10.07 -3.05 -0.16
N GLY A 145 -11.36 -2.68 -0.23
CA GLY A 145 -12.22 -2.59 0.95
C GLY A 145 -12.34 -3.87 1.79
N ASN A 146 -12.16 -5.04 1.19
CA ASN A 146 -12.16 -6.34 1.89
C ASN A 146 -10.87 -6.65 2.67
N ASP A 147 -9.79 -5.88 2.45
CA ASP A 147 -8.48 -6.08 3.09
C ASP A 147 -8.12 -4.98 4.10
N VAL A 148 -8.93 -3.92 4.22
CA VAL A 148 -8.72 -2.81 5.18
C VAL A 148 -8.62 -3.33 6.62
N GLN A 149 -9.58 -4.15 7.07
CA GLN A 149 -9.58 -4.68 8.43
C GLN A 149 -8.32 -5.51 8.73
N LYS A 150 -7.90 -6.36 7.78
CA LYS A 150 -6.69 -7.18 7.93
C LYS A 150 -5.42 -6.33 7.98
N PHE A 151 -5.39 -5.24 7.21
CA PHE A 151 -4.28 -4.29 7.27
C PHE A 151 -4.22 -3.58 8.64
N ILE A 152 -5.36 -3.14 9.17
CA ILE A 152 -5.43 -2.51 10.50
C ILE A 152 -4.95 -3.47 11.60
N GLU A 153 -5.43 -4.72 11.56
CA GLU A 153 -5.01 -5.77 12.50
C GLU A 153 -3.50 -6.01 12.45
N HIS A 154 -2.96 -6.25 11.24
CA HIS A 154 -1.53 -6.48 11.06
C HIS A 154 -0.68 -5.26 11.45
N LEU A 155 -1.16 -4.05 11.17
CA LEU A 155 -0.48 -2.81 11.57
C LEU A 155 -0.45 -2.67 13.09
N GLY A 156 -1.54 -3.02 13.77
CA GLY A 156 -1.61 -3.10 15.23
C GLY A 156 -0.54 -4.03 15.82
N ASP A 157 -0.41 -5.23 15.26
CA ASP A 157 0.64 -6.19 15.67
C ASP A 157 2.04 -5.64 15.38
N THR A 158 2.24 -5.04 14.20
CA THR A 158 3.53 -4.48 13.74
C THR A 158 4.01 -3.32 14.62
N LEU A 159 3.04 -2.56 15.16
CA LEU A 159 3.24 -1.37 15.97
C LEU A 159 2.86 -1.59 17.44
N ALA A 160 3.00 -2.80 18.01
CA ALA A 160 2.51 -3.22 19.33
C ALA A 160 2.64 -2.23 20.54
N ASP A 161 3.55 -1.24 20.47
CA ASP A 161 3.71 -0.16 21.46
C ASP A 161 3.06 1.19 21.06
N THR A 162 2.19 1.19 20.05
CA THR A 162 1.52 2.34 19.45
C THR A 162 0.02 2.16 19.53
N ASP A 163 -0.67 3.22 19.96
CA ASP A 163 -2.13 3.24 19.99
C ASP A 163 -2.68 3.45 18.58
N VAL A 164 -3.16 2.38 17.94
CA VAL A 164 -3.74 2.40 16.59
C VAL A 164 -5.24 2.65 16.68
N ARG A 165 -5.71 3.73 16.05
CA ARG A 165 -7.11 4.17 16.10
C ARG A 165 -7.65 4.45 14.72
N MET A 166 -8.90 4.09 14.49
CA MET A 166 -9.56 4.23 13.19
C MET A 166 -10.59 5.37 13.23
N ALA A 167 -10.61 6.16 12.16
CA ALA A 167 -11.69 7.07 11.80
C ALA A 167 -12.29 6.64 10.45
N LEU A 168 -13.59 6.84 10.31
CA LEU A 168 -14.34 6.50 9.09
C LEU A 168 -14.53 7.78 8.27
N GLY A 169 -13.98 7.82 7.06
CA GLY A 169 -14.12 8.95 6.13
C GLY A 169 -15.57 9.24 5.78
N SER A 170 -16.40 8.20 5.65
CA SER A 170 -17.87 8.30 5.48
C SER A 170 -18.58 9.07 6.59
N ALA A 171 -18.04 9.07 7.82
CA ALA A 171 -18.58 9.87 8.93
C ALA A 171 -18.04 11.32 8.93
N CYS A 172 -16.98 11.58 8.18
CA CYS A 172 -16.19 12.81 8.16
C CYS A 172 -16.43 13.62 6.88
N THR A 173 -17.69 13.79 6.48
CA THR A 173 -18.09 14.40 5.18
C THR A 173 -17.61 15.85 4.95
N THR A 174 -17.05 16.50 5.97
CA THR A 174 -16.49 17.85 5.89
C THR A 174 -15.23 17.93 6.74
N ALA A 175 -14.40 18.94 6.47
CA ALA A 175 -13.20 19.27 7.20
C ALA A 175 -13.48 19.37 8.72
N VAL A 176 -14.53 20.09 9.12
CA VAL A 176 -14.92 20.27 10.53
C VAL A 176 -15.32 18.95 11.19
N LYS A 177 -16.07 18.08 10.49
CA LYS A 177 -16.41 16.75 11.04
C LYS A 177 -15.17 15.88 11.15
N ALA A 178 -14.24 15.97 10.20
CA ALA A 178 -12.95 15.31 10.29
C ALA A 178 -12.19 15.74 11.55
N VAL A 179 -12.14 17.05 11.88
CA VAL A 179 -11.56 17.52 13.16
C VAL A 179 -12.22 16.81 14.33
N GLN A 180 -13.55 16.81 14.40
CA GLN A 180 -14.29 16.22 15.53
C GLN A 180 -13.97 14.73 15.70
N HIS A 181 -13.90 13.98 14.60
CA HIS A 181 -13.53 12.58 14.61
C HIS A 181 -12.06 12.36 14.97
N LEU A 182 -11.15 13.22 14.50
CA LEU A 182 -9.73 13.17 14.87
C LEU A 182 -9.52 13.53 16.33
N VAL A 183 -10.24 14.52 16.87
CA VAL A 183 -10.23 14.90 18.30
C VAL A 183 -10.71 13.74 19.16
N ALA A 184 -11.83 13.12 18.78
CA ALA A 184 -12.33 11.93 19.46
C ALA A 184 -11.33 10.76 19.36
N ALA A 185 -10.82 10.50 18.16
CA ALA A 185 -9.81 9.46 17.92
C ALA A 185 -8.51 9.76 18.67
N LEU A 186 -8.12 11.00 18.89
CA LEU A 186 -6.90 11.34 19.63
C LEU A 186 -7.16 11.59 21.12
N GLN A 187 -8.40 11.48 21.58
CA GLN A 187 -8.81 11.85 22.94
C GLN A 187 -8.29 13.26 23.33
N LEU A 188 -8.40 14.21 22.41
CA LEU A 188 -8.09 15.60 22.68
C LEU A 188 -9.24 16.28 23.46
N PRO A 189 -8.96 17.39 24.16
CA PRO A 189 -9.99 18.24 24.77
C PRO A 189 -11.08 18.67 23.78
N TYR A 190 -12.29 18.93 24.28
CA TYR A 190 -13.46 19.24 23.43
C TYR A 190 -13.27 20.53 22.61
N ASP A 191 -12.57 21.51 23.15
CA ASP A 191 -12.23 22.77 22.49
C ASP A 191 -11.30 22.57 21.27
N ALA A 192 -10.55 21.47 21.21
CA ALA A 192 -9.80 21.08 20.01
C ALA A 192 -10.70 20.80 18.79
N ALA A 193 -12.00 20.58 19.01
CA ALA A 193 -12.97 20.30 17.95
C ALA A 193 -13.60 21.56 17.32
N GLU A 194 -13.29 22.75 17.85
CA GLU A 194 -13.88 24.02 17.41
C GLU A 194 -13.34 24.47 16.04
N GLY A 195 -12.14 24.02 15.68
CA GLY A 195 -11.51 24.40 14.43
C GLY A 195 -10.12 23.82 14.25
N TRP A 196 -9.56 24.10 13.07
CA TRP A 196 -8.26 23.58 12.69
C TRP A 196 -7.13 24.08 13.56
N ARG A 197 -7.19 25.35 13.95
CA ARG A 197 -6.16 25.97 14.76
C ARG A 197 -6.13 25.34 16.16
N GLU A 198 -7.30 25.21 16.76
CA GLU A 198 -7.47 24.63 18.08
C GLU A 198 -7.02 23.16 18.09
N PHE A 199 -7.34 22.41 17.05
CA PHE A 199 -6.84 21.05 16.86
C PHE A 199 -5.32 20.96 16.84
N PHE A 200 -4.64 21.82 16.08
CA PHE A 200 -3.18 21.83 16.00
C PHE A 200 -2.52 22.32 17.29
N ASP A 201 -3.09 23.34 17.94
CA ASP A 201 -2.61 23.83 19.25
C ASP A 201 -2.62 22.68 20.29
N HIS A 202 -3.70 21.89 20.32
CA HIS A 202 -3.83 20.74 21.25
C HIS A 202 -2.96 19.53 20.88
N LEU A 203 -2.56 19.39 19.60
CA LEU A 203 -1.58 18.37 19.19
C LEU A 203 -0.19 18.68 19.76
N ASP A 204 0.18 19.96 19.88
CA ASP A 204 1.50 20.40 20.33
C ASP A 204 1.67 20.32 21.87
N GLU A 205 0.58 20.28 22.65
CA GLU A 205 0.60 20.38 24.13
C GLU A 205 0.81 19.05 24.90
N GLY A 206 1.35 18.00 24.27
CA GLY A 206 1.82 16.81 24.98
C GLY A 206 0.85 15.62 25.01
N THR A 207 0.18 15.36 23.89
CA THR A 207 -0.50 14.08 23.69
C THR A 207 0.48 12.91 23.70
N SER A 208 0.02 11.76 24.22
CA SER A 208 0.78 10.50 24.28
C SER A 208 1.59 10.25 23.01
N LEU A 209 2.89 10.11 23.19
CA LEU A 209 3.95 10.21 22.19
C LEU A 209 3.98 9.08 21.14
N ARG A 210 2.95 8.21 21.05
CA ARG A 210 2.91 7.06 20.11
C ARG A 210 1.48 6.70 19.70
N ARG A 211 0.96 7.34 18.66
CA ARG A 211 -0.36 7.02 18.08
C ARG A 211 -0.27 6.78 16.58
N CYS A 212 -1.17 5.97 16.04
CA CYS A 212 -1.38 5.85 14.61
C CYS A 212 -2.87 6.01 14.33
N VAL A 213 -3.24 7.04 13.57
CA VAL A 213 -4.62 7.29 13.18
C VAL A 213 -4.79 6.81 11.76
N ILE A 214 -5.78 5.94 11.53
CA ILE A 214 -6.10 5.38 10.23
C ILE A 214 -7.44 5.96 9.80
N ILE A 215 -7.46 6.63 8.65
CA ILE A 215 -8.70 7.07 8.01
C ILE A 215 -9.01 6.10 6.88
N THR A 216 -10.14 5.43 6.99
CA THR A 216 -10.68 4.55 5.93
C THR A 216 -11.67 5.33 5.08
N ASP A 217 -11.85 4.96 3.81
CA ASP A 217 -12.65 5.73 2.84
C ASP A 217 -12.20 7.20 2.79
N ALA A 218 -10.88 7.45 2.81
CA ALA A 218 -10.30 8.77 2.97
C ALA A 218 -10.79 9.79 1.93
N CYS A 219 -11.02 9.38 0.69
CA CYS A 219 -11.58 10.22 -0.36
C CYS A 219 -13.03 10.65 -0.09
N GLN A 220 -13.81 9.90 0.71
CA GLN A 220 -15.18 10.31 1.08
C GLN A 220 -15.20 11.50 2.04
N MET A 221 -14.08 11.82 2.71
CA MET A 221 -13.96 13.08 3.44
C MET A 221 -14.15 14.31 2.54
N LEU A 222 -14.00 14.13 1.23
CA LEU A 222 -13.94 15.18 0.22
C LEU A 222 -15.24 15.34 -0.56
N GLU A 223 -16.21 14.45 -0.35
CA GLU A 223 -17.47 14.45 -1.12
C GLU A 223 -18.19 15.81 -1.06
N HIS A 224 -18.00 16.56 0.04
CA HIS A 224 -18.68 17.83 0.27
C HIS A 224 -17.75 18.98 0.66
N GLU A 225 -16.43 18.84 0.46
CA GLU A 225 -15.45 19.86 0.86
C GLU A 225 -14.82 20.54 -0.35
N ASP A 226 -14.41 21.80 -0.18
CA ASP A 226 -13.71 22.54 -1.23
C ASP A 226 -12.27 21.98 -1.45
N PRO A 227 -11.82 21.78 -2.71
CA PRO A 227 -10.50 21.21 -2.99
C PRO A 227 -9.31 22.02 -2.47
N GLU A 228 -9.42 23.35 -2.33
CA GLU A 228 -8.35 24.17 -1.76
C GLU A 228 -8.30 24.01 -0.24
N THR A 229 -9.47 23.96 0.41
CA THR A 229 -9.60 23.69 1.84
C THR A 229 -9.02 22.31 2.19
N TRP A 230 -9.27 21.30 1.35
CA TRP A 230 -8.63 19.99 1.49
C TRP A 230 -7.13 20.04 1.28
N ARG A 231 -6.66 20.72 0.23
CA ARG A 231 -5.22 20.84 -0.04
C ARG A 231 -4.50 21.52 1.12
N GLU A 232 -5.10 22.56 1.71
CA GLU A 232 -4.59 23.21 2.90
C GLU A 232 -4.58 22.25 4.11
N PHE A 233 -5.63 21.46 4.32
CA PHE A 233 -5.67 20.43 5.36
C PHE A 233 -4.56 19.39 5.18
N VAL A 234 -4.43 18.78 3.99
CA VAL A 234 -3.37 17.80 3.70
C VAL A 234 -2.00 18.43 3.81
N THR A 235 -1.81 19.66 3.31
CA THR A 235 -0.52 20.36 3.38
C THR A 235 -0.16 20.73 4.81
N SER A 236 -1.12 21.11 5.63
CA SER A 236 -0.88 21.42 7.05
C SER A 236 -0.51 20.16 7.84
N LEU A 237 -1.11 19.02 7.48
CA LEU A 237 -0.75 17.70 8.02
C LEU A 237 0.60 17.17 7.48
N HIS A 238 0.96 17.47 6.23
CA HIS A 238 2.12 16.91 5.52
C HIS A 238 3.37 17.82 5.54
N GLY A 239 3.21 19.14 5.72
CA GLY A 239 4.27 20.13 5.46
C GLY A 239 4.40 21.25 6.50
N GLY A 240 3.60 21.26 7.57
CA GLY A 240 3.73 22.22 8.66
C GLY A 240 4.83 21.86 9.68
N PRO A 241 5.21 22.75 10.61
CA PRO A 241 6.00 22.36 11.79
C PRO A 241 5.28 21.31 12.66
N HIS A 242 3.96 21.16 12.45
CA HIS A 242 3.05 20.19 13.03
C HIS A 242 3.06 18.82 12.32
N CYS A 243 4.08 18.50 11.51
CA CYS A 243 4.32 17.15 10.97
C CYS A 243 4.65 16.16 12.08
N LEU A 244 3.77 15.98 13.08
CA LEU A 244 3.80 14.93 14.10
C LEU A 244 5.22 14.61 14.60
N GLY A 245 6.02 15.68 14.72
CA GLY A 245 7.47 15.67 14.62
C GLY A 245 8.09 16.31 15.85
N GLY A 246 7.46 16.04 16.99
CA GLY A 246 8.02 16.08 18.34
C GLY A 246 7.81 14.75 19.08
N GLY A 247 7.15 13.78 18.42
CA GLY A 247 7.19 12.34 18.67
C GLY A 247 5.94 11.71 19.28
N TRP A 248 5.02 11.01 18.62
CA TRP A 248 4.75 10.67 17.22
C TRP A 248 3.26 10.30 17.11
N SER A 249 2.50 10.92 16.21
CA SER A 249 1.26 10.34 15.68
C SER A 249 1.46 10.05 14.20
N THR A 250 1.14 8.88 13.65
CA THR A 250 1.26 8.63 12.19
C THR A 250 -0.13 8.62 11.58
N LEU A 251 -0.36 9.38 10.51
CA LEU A 251 -1.66 9.42 9.84
C LEU A 251 -1.62 8.52 8.60
N VAL A 252 -2.48 7.51 8.56
CA VAL A 252 -2.60 6.58 7.44
C VAL A 252 -3.93 6.84 6.74
N LEU A 253 -3.89 7.17 5.46
CA LEU A 253 -5.06 7.35 4.61
C LEU A 253 -5.24 6.09 3.76
N LEU A 254 -6.37 5.40 3.93
CA LEU A 254 -6.72 4.21 3.19
C LEU A 254 -7.93 4.49 2.32
N ASP A 255 -7.81 4.14 1.05
CA ASP A 255 -8.95 4.10 0.15
C ASP A 255 -8.76 3.01 -0.92
N ASP A 256 -9.81 2.73 -1.66
CA ASP A 256 -9.77 1.92 -2.86
C ASP A 256 -8.97 2.61 -3.97
N SER A 257 -8.34 1.83 -4.85
CA SER A 257 -7.59 2.36 -6.01
C SER A 257 -8.46 3.21 -6.94
N PHE A 258 -9.71 2.83 -7.17
CA PHE A 258 -10.62 3.59 -8.03
C PHE A 258 -11.02 4.92 -7.39
N ALA A 259 -11.27 4.94 -6.07
CA ALA A 259 -11.49 6.17 -5.33
C ALA A 259 -10.30 7.14 -5.50
N TRP A 260 -9.05 6.69 -5.30
CA TRP A 260 -7.89 7.56 -5.53
C TRP A 260 -7.82 8.08 -6.98
N GLU A 261 -8.14 7.25 -7.98
CA GLU A 261 -8.16 7.64 -9.40
C GLU A 261 -9.26 8.65 -9.73
N ASP A 262 -10.48 8.42 -9.26
CA ASP A 262 -11.64 9.31 -9.45
C ASP A 262 -11.42 10.67 -8.76
N TRP A 263 -10.73 10.65 -7.63
CA TRP A 263 -10.42 11.82 -6.81
C TRP A 263 -9.08 12.46 -7.12
N THR A 264 -8.29 11.95 -8.08
CA THR A 264 -7.02 12.59 -8.50
C THR A 264 -7.31 13.99 -9.00
N PHE A 265 -7.29 14.99 -8.10
CA PHE A 265 -7.48 16.42 -8.28
C PHE A 265 -7.84 16.85 -9.72
N LYS A 266 -9.03 16.46 -10.20
CA LYS A 266 -9.55 16.98 -11.46
C LYS A 266 -9.83 18.45 -11.17
N THR A 267 -8.91 19.30 -11.61
CA THR A 267 -9.07 20.75 -11.53
C THR A 267 -10.45 21.11 -12.07
N THR A 268 -11.13 22.04 -11.40
CA THR A 268 -12.52 22.48 -11.65
C THR A 268 -12.81 22.84 -13.12
N THR A 269 -11.76 22.99 -13.93
CA THR A 269 -11.79 23.14 -15.39
C THR A 269 -12.38 21.93 -16.14
N ASP A 270 -12.35 20.72 -15.56
CA ASP A 270 -12.84 19.50 -16.22
C ASP A 270 -14.29 19.11 -15.84
N LEU A 271 -14.91 19.82 -14.89
CA LEU A 271 -16.29 19.55 -14.44
C LEU A 271 -17.34 20.45 -15.11
N HIS A 272 -16.92 21.43 -15.91
CA HIS A 272 -17.81 22.21 -16.77
C HIS A 272 -17.40 22.08 -18.23
N PRO A 273 -18.14 21.29 -19.06
CA PRO A 273 -18.09 21.54 -20.49
C PRO A 273 -18.68 22.93 -20.71
N SER A 274 -17.84 23.86 -21.16
CA SER A 274 -18.26 25.17 -21.64
C SER A 274 -19.46 25.01 -22.57
N GLY A 275 -20.58 25.61 -22.19
CA GLY A 275 -21.67 25.91 -23.12
C GLY A 275 -21.29 27.00 -24.10
#